data_AF-A0A1H0RCS2-F1
#
_entry.id   AF-A0A1H0RCS2-F1
#
_cell.length_a   1.000
_cell.length_b   1.000
_cell.length_c   1.000
_cell.angle_alpha   90.00
_cell.angle_beta   90.00
_cell.angle_gamma   90.00
#
_symmetry.space_group_name_H-M   'P 1'
#
loop_
_entity.id
_entity.type
_entity.pdbx_description
1 polymer ?
#
loop_
_entity_poly.entity_id
_entity_poly.type
_entity_poly.pdbx_seq_one_letter_code
_entity_poly.pdbx_strand_id
1 'polypeptide(L)'
;MKIKMSEVIAQRDSLKSSISQTKSQLSSAKKKLKSAANSEALKGDVKDAIDNKINNYQVPLLTNYVNSLDVISQGYDNLISTFKSIVSENSDSAIIDTDVLQQMVDKFGSPLEQLKTSSDAINKAIDDVADIITLNKVTTDDAISEFRGAKKVLTNTIKDMGTFNNTVFTSEAGDILDEQNTQITSLSDLGSGSYTSKKAKDFYKKTAFKTEVKETKLVVSGKARRDQLKSDLAKELQTSKYSGYMNLSGAMALATAMPIALTWKKGAKINKTLSKPGGPSEKDLESIGVGTKESKEILLYDNLYGYAKYTFETSVSNKGKVAFTF
;
A
#
# COMPACT_ATOMS: atom_id res chain seq x y z
N MET A 1 26.66 -3.20 1.54
CA MET A 1 25.44 -2.82 0.76
C MET A 1 25.63 -1.42 0.19
N LYS A 2 25.26 -1.22 -1.08
CA LYS A 2 25.41 0.08 -1.75
C LYS A 2 24.14 0.47 -2.51
N ILE A 3 23.68 1.70 -2.31
CA ILE A 3 22.55 2.29 -3.04
C ILE A 3 22.95 3.66 -3.58
N LYS A 4 22.57 3.92 -4.84
CA LYS A 4 22.61 5.24 -5.46
C LYS A 4 21.19 5.65 -5.84
N MET A 5 20.64 6.66 -5.18
CA MET A 5 19.25 7.05 -5.37
C MET A 5 18.97 7.58 -6.78
N SER A 6 19.95 8.22 -7.41
CA SER A 6 19.83 8.70 -8.79
C SER A 6 19.61 7.55 -9.78
N GLU A 7 20.29 6.41 -9.59
CA GLU A 7 20.10 5.21 -10.41
C GLU A 7 18.72 4.58 -10.17
N VAL A 8 18.29 4.48 -8.91
CA VAL A 8 16.96 3.96 -8.54
C VAL A 8 15.83 4.80 -9.16
N ILE A 9 15.97 6.13 -9.09
CA ILE A 9 15.00 7.10 -9.64
C ILE A 9 14.97 7.04 -11.16
N ALA A 10 16.13 6.97 -11.82
CA ALA A 10 16.19 6.83 -13.27
C ALA A 10 15.51 5.53 -13.75
N GLN A 11 15.71 4.42 -13.03
CA GLN A 11 15.05 3.15 -13.31
C GLN A 11 13.53 3.23 -13.12
N ARG A 12 13.06 3.87 -12.05
CA ARG A 12 11.62 4.15 -11.84
C ARG A 12 11.03 4.90 -13.02
N ASP A 13 11.68 5.96 -13.47
CA ASP A 13 11.15 6.84 -14.50
C ASP A 13 11.13 6.14 -15.87
N SER A 14 12.16 5.35 -16.17
CA SER A 14 12.19 4.46 -17.32
C SER A 14 11.02 3.46 -17.29
N LEU A 15 10.83 2.78 -16.16
CA LEU A 15 9.72 1.83 -15.98
C LEU A 15 8.36 2.51 -16.14
N LYS A 16 8.15 3.69 -15.54
CA LYS A 16 6.91 4.47 -15.68
C LYS A 16 6.62 4.84 -17.13
N SER A 17 7.66 5.19 -17.90
CA SER A 17 7.53 5.46 -19.33
C SER A 17 7.06 4.22 -20.10
N SER A 18 7.71 3.06 -19.89
CA SER A 18 7.30 1.79 -20.50
C SER A 18 5.88 1.36 -20.11
N ILE A 19 5.51 1.54 -18.83
CA ILE A 19 4.15 1.30 -18.34
C ILE A 19 3.16 2.19 -19.08
N SER A 20 3.44 3.49 -19.21
CA SER A 20 2.56 4.45 -19.88
C SER A 20 2.32 4.06 -21.35
N GLN A 21 3.38 3.70 -22.07
CA GLN A 21 3.29 3.22 -23.46
C GLN A 21 2.43 1.95 -23.57
N THR A 22 2.67 0.99 -22.68
CA THR A 22 1.91 -0.28 -22.64
C THR A 22 0.43 -0.02 -22.35
N LYS A 23 0.11 0.85 -21.38
CA LYS A 23 -1.28 1.24 -21.07
C LYS A 23 -1.98 1.89 -22.27
N SER A 24 -1.26 2.70 -23.06
CA SER A 24 -1.80 3.30 -24.28
C SER A 24 -2.14 2.26 -25.35
N GLN A 25 -1.24 1.27 -25.55
CA GLN A 25 -1.47 0.16 -26.47
C GLN A 25 -2.65 -0.71 -26.04
N LEU A 26 -2.73 -1.09 -24.75
CA LEU A 26 -3.85 -1.84 -24.18
C LEU A 26 -5.18 -1.07 -24.31
N SER A 27 -5.16 0.24 -24.10
CA SER A 27 -6.33 1.10 -24.28
C SER A 27 -6.79 1.14 -25.74
N SER A 28 -5.86 1.19 -26.68
CA SER A 28 -6.15 1.14 -28.12
C SER A 28 -6.73 -0.21 -28.53
N ALA A 29 -6.16 -1.32 -28.05
CA ALA A 29 -6.69 -2.67 -28.27
C ALA A 29 -8.11 -2.82 -27.70
N LYS A 30 -8.35 -2.32 -26.48
CA LYS A 30 -9.67 -2.30 -25.86
C LYS A 30 -10.70 -1.53 -26.67
N LYS A 31 -10.33 -0.37 -27.23
CA LYS A 31 -11.21 0.41 -28.12
C LYS A 31 -11.57 -0.40 -29.37
N LYS A 32 -10.59 -1.00 -30.05
CA LYS A 32 -10.81 -1.83 -31.25
C LYS A 32 -11.73 -3.03 -30.95
N LEU A 33 -11.52 -3.74 -29.85
CA LEU A 33 -12.38 -4.84 -29.43
C LEU A 33 -13.82 -4.37 -29.17
N LYS A 34 -14.00 -3.25 -28.48
CA LYS A 34 -15.34 -2.67 -28.27
C LYS A 34 -16.02 -2.27 -29.58
N SER A 35 -15.29 -1.70 -30.53
CA SER A 35 -15.83 -1.40 -31.87
C SER A 35 -16.28 -2.65 -32.61
N ALA A 36 -15.52 -3.76 -32.50
CA ALA A 36 -15.92 -5.04 -33.07
C ALA A 36 -17.20 -5.59 -32.42
N ALA A 37 -17.29 -5.56 -31.08
CA ALA A 37 -18.49 -5.98 -30.37
C ALA A 37 -19.70 -5.08 -30.66
N ASN A 38 -19.51 -3.80 -30.94
CA ASN A 38 -20.59 -2.87 -31.26
C ASN A 38 -20.95 -2.85 -32.75
N SER A 39 -20.26 -3.62 -33.60
CA SER A 39 -20.53 -3.64 -35.04
C SER A 39 -21.87 -4.30 -35.37
N GLU A 40 -22.63 -3.69 -36.28
CA GLU A 40 -23.89 -4.23 -36.81
C GLU A 40 -23.68 -5.19 -38.00
N ALA A 41 -22.44 -5.42 -38.42
CA ALA A 41 -22.10 -6.27 -39.57
C ALA A 41 -22.42 -7.76 -39.33
N LEU A 42 -22.58 -8.17 -38.06
CA LEU A 42 -22.93 -9.52 -37.65
C LEU A 42 -24.25 -9.48 -36.87
N LYS A 43 -25.09 -10.51 -37.03
CA LYS A 43 -26.39 -10.65 -36.35
C LYS A 43 -26.64 -12.10 -35.91
N GLY A 44 -27.56 -12.28 -34.96
CA GLY A 44 -27.99 -13.59 -34.44
C GLY A 44 -27.08 -14.16 -33.35
N ASP A 45 -27.38 -15.37 -32.88
CA ASP A 45 -26.75 -15.94 -31.67
C ASP A 45 -25.21 -16.01 -31.68
N VAL A 46 -24.60 -16.15 -32.86
CA VAL A 46 -23.14 -16.17 -32.99
C VAL A 46 -22.56 -14.79 -32.65
N LYS A 47 -23.24 -13.72 -33.08
CA LYS A 47 -22.89 -12.35 -32.71
C LYS A 47 -23.00 -12.16 -31.21
N ASP A 48 -24.10 -12.60 -30.59
CA ASP A 48 -24.27 -12.50 -29.14
C ASP A 48 -23.15 -13.23 -28.38
N ALA A 49 -22.72 -14.41 -28.86
CA ALA A 49 -21.63 -15.15 -28.27
C ALA A 49 -20.29 -14.41 -28.37
N ILE A 50 -20.00 -13.80 -29.54
CA ILE A 50 -18.79 -12.98 -29.77
C ILE A 50 -18.81 -11.75 -28.87
N ASP A 51 -19.93 -11.03 -28.81
CA ASP A 51 -20.07 -9.84 -27.97
C ASP A 51 -19.88 -10.15 -26.50
N ASN A 52 -20.46 -11.25 -26.03
CA ASN A 52 -20.31 -11.72 -24.66
C ASN A 52 -18.85 -12.09 -24.36
N LYS A 53 -18.15 -12.79 -25.27
CA LYS A 53 -16.72 -13.09 -25.12
C LYS A 53 -15.88 -11.81 -25.02
N ILE A 54 -16.14 -10.84 -25.90
CA ILE A 54 -15.43 -9.57 -25.89
C ILE A 54 -15.70 -8.79 -24.60
N ASN A 55 -16.97 -8.61 -24.26
CA ASN A 55 -17.39 -7.71 -23.18
C ASN A 55 -17.22 -8.28 -21.78
N ASN A 56 -17.31 -9.60 -21.62
CA ASN A 56 -17.24 -10.26 -20.33
C ASN A 56 -15.87 -10.89 -20.03
N TYR A 57 -15.01 -11.06 -21.04
CA TYR A 57 -13.69 -11.65 -20.87
C TYR A 57 -12.55 -10.84 -21.49
N GLN A 58 -12.53 -10.59 -22.80
CA GLN A 58 -11.36 -9.98 -23.44
C GLN A 58 -11.12 -8.52 -23.01
N VAL A 59 -12.18 -7.69 -22.96
CA VAL A 59 -12.08 -6.32 -22.46
C VAL A 59 -11.72 -6.28 -20.96
N PRO A 60 -12.31 -7.13 -20.10
CA PRO A 60 -11.86 -7.28 -18.72
C PRO A 60 -10.40 -7.73 -18.57
N LEU A 61 -9.90 -8.71 -19.34
CA LEU A 61 -8.48 -9.11 -19.36
C LEU A 61 -7.57 -7.90 -19.63
N LEU A 62 -7.82 -7.16 -20.71
CA LEU A 62 -7.05 -5.94 -21.01
C LEU A 62 -7.13 -4.89 -19.89
N THR A 63 -8.25 -4.84 -19.17
CA THR A 63 -8.41 -3.91 -18.04
C THR A 63 -7.59 -4.37 -16.82
N ASN A 64 -7.53 -5.67 -16.54
CA ASN A 64 -6.70 -6.19 -15.45
C ASN A 64 -5.21 -6.09 -15.75
N TYR A 65 -4.74 -6.25 -16.99
CA TYR A 65 -3.36 -5.92 -17.34
C TYR A 65 -3.01 -4.47 -17.02
N VAL A 66 -3.92 -3.53 -17.33
CA VAL A 66 -3.74 -2.12 -16.95
C VAL A 66 -3.68 -1.95 -15.44
N ASN A 67 -4.54 -2.64 -14.67
CA ASN A 67 -4.52 -2.62 -13.21
C ASN A 67 -3.20 -3.18 -12.64
N SER A 68 -2.68 -4.30 -13.17
CA SER A 68 -1.38 -4.86 -12.77
C SER A 68 -0.24 -3.88 -12.99
N LEU A 69 -0.23 -3.18 -14.13
CA LEU A 69 0.78 -2.16 -14.42
C LEU A 69 0.70 -0.98 -13.43
N ASP A 70 -0.51 -0.60 -13.01
CA ASP A 70 -0.69 0.42 -11.96
C ASP A 70 -0.13 -0.04 -10.61
N VAL A 71 -0.40 -1.28 -10.21
CA VAL A 71 0.15 -1.87 -8.97
C VAL A 71 1.68 -1.92 -9.01
N ILE A 72 2.27 -2.31 -10.14
CA ILE A 72 3.74 -2.31 -10.32
C ILE A 72 4.30 -0.90 -10.17
N SER A 73 3.69 0.10 -10.83
CA SER A 73 4.14 1.49 -10.74
C SER A 73 4.08 2.01 -9.31
N GLN A 74 2.97 1.75 -8.59
CA GLN A 74 2.80 2.14 -7.20
C GLN A 74 3.79 1.43 -6.27
N GLY A 75 4.07 0.14 -6.52
CA GLY A 75 5.05 -0.63 -5.75
C GLY A 75 6.46 -0.01 -5.80
N TYR A 76 6.86 0.53 -6.96
CA TYR A 76 8.16 1.19 -7.10
C TYR A 76 8.21 2.54 -6.38
N ASP A 77 7.12 3.33 -6.44
CA ASP A 77 6.99 4.57 -5.66
C ASP A 77 7.04 4.31 -4.15
N ASN A 78 6.35 3.25 -3.70
CA ASN A 78 6.35 2.81 -2.31
C ASN A 78 7.74 2.38 -1.87
N LEU A 79 8.48 1.62 -2.69
CA LEU A 79 9.85 1.21 -2.38
C LEU A 79 10.75 2.41 -2.08
N ILE A 80 10.70 3.45 -2.91
CA ILE A 80 11.49 4.67 -2.69
C ILE A 80 11.02 5.40 -1.44
N SER A 81 9.71 5.52 -1.22
CA SER A 81 9.16 6.18 -0.02
C SER A 81 9.58 5.44 1.26
N THR A 82 9.48 4.11 1.28
CA THR A 82 9.92 3.26 2.38
C THR A 82 11.42 3.38 2.63
N PHE A 83 12.24 3.45 1.58
CA PHE A 83 13.67 3.71 1.72
C PHE A 83 13.92 5.03 2.46
N LYS A 84 13.33 6.14 1.97
CA LYS A 84 13.50 7.47 2.57
C LYS A 84 13.03 7.49 4.03
N SER A 85 11.94 6.79 4.34
CA SER A 85 11.38 6.70 5.69
C SER A 85 12.24 5.88 6.64
N ILE A 86 12.77 4.73 6.21
CA ILE A 86 13.57 3.85 7.08
C ILE A 86 14.95 4.45 7.31
N VAL A 87 15.62 4.86 6.23
CA VAL A 87 17.01 5.34 6.27
C VAL A 87 17.10 6.81 6.69
N SER A 88 15.97 7.52 6.69
CA SER A 88 15.89 8.97 6.97
C SER A 88 16.75 9.83 6.02
N GLU A 89 17.08 9.31 4.83
CA GLU A 89 17.79 10.02 3.77
C GLU A 89 16.80 10.40 2.67
N ASN A 90 16.64 11.70 2.42
CA ASN A 90 15.62 12.24 1.52
C ASN A 90 16.16 12.71 0.17
N SER A 91 17.48 12.79 0.01
CA SER A 91 18.13 13.24 -1.21
C SER A 91 17.98 12.25 -2.35
N ASP A 92 17.53 12.75 -3.50
CA ASP A 92 17.41 11.99 -4.74
C ASP A 92 18.79 11.68 -5.38
N SER A 93 19.85 12.32 -4.90
CA SER A 93 21.23 12.08 -5.34
C SER A 93 22.08 11.33 -4.31
N ALA A 94 21.48 10.86 -3.22
CA ALA A 94 22.20 10.15 -2.16
C ALA A 94 22.95 8.92 -2.68
N ILE A 95 24.17 8.74 -2.17
CA ILE A 95 25.00 7.55 -2.38
C ILE A 95 25.35 7.01 -1.00
N ILE A 96 24.79 5.84 -0.66
CA ILE A 96 25.05 5.18 0.61
C ILE A 96 25.82 3.90 0.34
N ASP A 97 26.99 3.78 0.95
CA ASP A 97 27.84 2.61 0.89
C ASP A 97 28.18 2.18 2.32
N THR A 98 27.51 1.15 2.82
CA THR A 98 27.60 0.75 4.23
C THR A 98 29.01 0.35 4.63
N ASP A 99 29.83 -0.13 3.69
CA ASP A 99 31.19 -0.57 3.97
C ASP A 99 32.11 0.65 4.15
N VAL A 100 31.88 1.71 3.36
CA VAL A 100 32.53 3.01 3.55
C VAL A 100 32.08 3.65 4.87
N LEU A 101 30.79 3.61 5.19
CA LEU A 101 30.28 4.13 6.47
C LEU A 101 30.90 3.38 7.66
N GLN A 102 31.02 2.06 7.58
CA GLN A 102 31.64 1.25 8.64
C GLN A 102 33.11 1.62 8.83
N GLN A 103 33.87 1.77 7.74
CA GLN A 103 35.26 2.24 7.81
C GLN A 103 35.37 3.63 8.46
N MET A 104 34.41 4.52 8.24
CA MET A 104 34.36 5.81 8.93
C MET A 104 34.10 5.62 10.43
N VAL A 105 33.11 4.80 10.81
CA VAL A 105 32.79 4.47 12.21
C VAL A 105 34.00 3.92 12.96
N ASP A 106 34.77 3.04 12.34
CA ASP A 106 35.94 2.40 12.94
C ASP A 106 37.08 3.40 13.21
N LYS A 107 37.16 4.48 12.40
CA LYS A 107 38.18 5.52 12.53
C LYS A 107 37.91 6.53 13.65
N PHE A 108 36.73 6.56 14.27
CA PHE A 108 36.40 7.53 15.33
C PHE A 108 37.22 7.37 16.61
N GLY A 109 37.74 6.17 16.90
CA GLY A 109 38.45 5.92 18.16
C GLY A 109 39.74 6.73 18.31
N SER A 110 40.60 6.71 17.28
CA SER A 110 41.93 7.31 17.37
C SER A 110 41.90 8.83 17.59
N PRO A 111 41.08 9.64 16.87
CA PRO A 111 41.03 11.08 17.10
C PRO A 111 40.52 11.45 18.51
N LEU A 112 39.56 10.70 19.06
CA LEU A 112 39.04 10.94 20.41
C LEU A 112 40.11 10.73 21.48
N GLU A 113 40.90 9.65 21.38
CA GLU A 113 41.99 9.38 22.31
C GLU A 113 43.12 10.42 22.20
N GLN A 114 43.45 10.86 20.98
CA GLN A 114 44.43 11.92 20.75
C GLN A 114 43.99 13.26 21.33
N LEU A 115 42.70 13.62 21.15
CA LEU A 115 42.12 14.84 21.72
C LEU A 115 42.18 14.82 23.25
N LYS A 116 41.81 13.70 23.87
CA LYS A 116 41.87 13.53 25.32
C LYS A 116 43.31 13.63 25.85
N THR A 117 44.24 12.92 25.21
CA THR A 117 45.66 12.96 25.57
C THR A 117 46.22 14.39 25.50
N SER A 118 45.84 15.14 24.47
CA SER A 118 46.28 16.54 24.30
C SER A 118 45.69 17.45 25.37
N SER A 119 44.41 17.30 25.71
CA SER A 119 43.74 18.03 26.78
C SER A 119 44.39 17.77 28.15
N ASP A 120 44.67 16.50 28.45
CA ASP A 120 45.32 16.10 29.70
C ASP A 120 46.73 16.70 29.82
N ALA A 121 47.49 16.72 28.73
CA ALA A 121 48.82 17.34 28.70
C ALA A 121 48.79 18.87 28.93
N ILE A 122 47.83 19.57 28.31
CA ILE A 122 47.63 21.01 28.52
C ILE A 122 47.23 21.30 29.97
N ASN A 123 46.26 20.55 30.50
CA ASN A 123 45.80 20.72 31.87
C ASN A 123 46.90 20.42 32.91
N LYS A 124 47.77 19.44 32.63
CA LYS A 124 48.96 19.20 33.45
C LYS A 124 49.94 20.39 33.41
N ALA A 125 50.19 20.97 32.24
CA ALA A 125 51.07 22.14 32.13
C ALA A 125 50.48 23.38 32.85
N ILE A 126 49.15 23.53 32.86
CA ILE A 126 48.45 24.54 33.67
C ILE A 126 48.67 24.28 35.17
N ASP A 127 48.53 23.03 35.62
CA ASP A 127 48.74 22.67 37.03
C ASP A 127 50.19 22.91 37.47
N ASP A 128 51.18 22.66 36.60
CA ASP A 128 52.62 22.81 36.89
C ASP A 128 53.04 24.29 37.13
N VAL A 129 52.22 25.30 36.79
CA VAL A 129 52.51 26.74 37.00
C VAL A 129 51.50 27.47 37.91
N ALA A 130 50.62 26.72 38.58
CA ALA A 130 49.47 27.26 39.31
C ALA A 130 49.84 28.13 40.53
N ASP A 131 51.09 28.07 41.00
CA ASP A 131 51.64 28.89 42.07
C ASP A 131 51.97 30.33 41.61
N ILE A 132 52.24 30.52 40.32
CA ILE A 132 52.54 31.83 39.72
C ILE A 132 51.27 32.50 39.20
N ILE A 133 50.40 31.76 38.50
CA ILE A 133 49.19 32.29 37.86
C ILE A 133 48.06 31.25 37.82
N THR A 134 46.83 31.69 38.10
CA THR A 134 45.65 30.85 37.91
C THR A 134 45.15 30.91 36.46
N LEU A 135 45.11 29.77 35.77
CA LEU A 135 44.55 29.63 34.43
C LEU A 135 43.37 28.66 34.43
N ASN A 136 42.41 28.87 33.52
CA ASN A 136 41.28 27.98 33.35
C ASN A 136 41.71 26.70 32.61
N LYS A 137 41.29 25.54 33.13
CA LYS A 137 41.48 24.25 32.46
C LYS A 137 40.66 24.16 31.18
N VAL A 138 41.21 23.42 30.22
CA VAL A 138 40.52 23.11 28.96
C VAL A 138 39.63 21.88 29.13
N THR A 139 38.49 21.87 28.44
CA THR A 139 37.57 20.73 28.37
C THR A 139 37.38 20.31 26.92
N THR A 140 37.08 19.02 26.72
CA THR A 140 36.85 18.44 25.39
C THR A 140 35.47 17.80 25.29
N ASP A 141 34.60 18.02 26.26
CA ASP A 141 33.33 17.32 26.41
C ASP A 141 32.38 17.58 25.23
N ASP A 142 32.29 18.84 24.78
CA ASP A 142 31.46 19.23 23.64
C ASP A 142 31.93 18.53 22.35
N ALA A 143 33.24 18.59 22.07
CA ALA A 143 33.83 17.90 20.93
C ALA A 143 33.58 16.39 21.00
N ILE A 144 33.84 15.75 22.15
CA ILE A 144 33.60 14.32 22.35
C ILE A 144 32.11 13.98 22.12
N SER A 145 31.20 14.83 22.61
CA SER A 145 29.75 14.67 22.42
C SER A 145 29.36 14.74 20.94
N GLU A 146 29.85 15.75 20.21
CA GLU A 146 29.61 15.90 18.77
C GLU A 146 30.15 14.71 17.96
N PHE A 147 31.38 14.26 18.25
CA PHE A 147 31.97 13.08 17.63
C PHE A 147 31.16 11.81 17.88
N ARG A 148 30.66 11.61 19.11
CA ARG A 148 29.77 10.49 19.44
C ARG A 148 28.44 10.60 18.71
N GLY A 149 27.89 11.81 18.58
CA GLY A 149 26.70 12.10 17.79
C GLY A 149 26.88 11.71 16.33
N ALA A 150 27.97 12.15 15.70
CA ALA A 150 28.31 11.79 14.32
C ALA A 150 28.47 10.28 14.14
N LYS A 151 29.24 9.60 15.02
CA LYS A 151 29.39 8.14 14.99
C LYS A 151 28.05 7.42 15.08
N LYS A 152 27.14 7.91 15.93
CA LYS A 152 25.79 7.36 16.11
C LYS A 152 24.96 7.50 14.83
N VAL A 153 25.00 8.66 14.16
CA VAL A 153 24.31 8.86 12.87
C VAL A 153 24.76 7.82 11.86
N LEU A 154 26.08 7.67 11.64
CA LEU A 154 26.59 6.69 10.67
C LEU A 154 26.20 5.25 11.02
N THR A 155 26.31 4.88 12.30
CA THR A 155 25.95 3.53 12.78
C THR A 155 24.47 3.25 12.58
N ASN A 156 23.60 4.23 12.87
CA ASN A 156 22.17 4.12 12.64
C ASN A 156 21.88 3.96 11.14
N THR A 157 22.48 4.78 10.27
CA THR A 157 22.29 4.63 8.81
C THR A 157 22.68 3.23 8.33
N ILE A 158 23.77 2.64 8.81
CA ILE A 158 24.16 1.26 8.47
C ILE A 158 23.07 0.26 8.90
N LYS A 159 22.56 0.40 10.13
CA LYS A 159 21.49 -0.46 10.67
C LYS A 159 20.18 -0.30 9.88
N ASP A 160 19.81 0.92 9.55
CA ASP A 160 18.57 1.25 8.86
C ASP A 160 18.63 0.76 7.40
N MET A 161 19.79 0.84 6.75
CA MET A 161 20.05 0.18 5.46
C MET A 161 19.87 -1.34 5.55
N GLY A 162 20.35 -1.97 6.62
CA GLY A 162 20.10 -3.40 6.88
C GLY A 162 18.62 -3.71 7.09
N THR A 163 17.88 -2.83 7.76
CA THR A 163 16.44 -2.94 7.97
C THR A 163 15.67 -2.83 6.66
N PHE A 164 16.04 -1.85 5.81
CA PHE A 164 15.48 -1.69 4.48
C PHE A 164 15.74 -2.93 3.60
N ASN A 165 16.96 -3.48 3.61
CA ASN A 165 17.31 -4.68 2.83
C ASN A 165 16.49 -5.93 3.21
N ASN A 166 16.09 -6.03 4.48
CA ASN A 166 15.27 -7.13 4.99
C ASN A 166 13.77 -6.84 4.93
N THR A 167 13.37 -5.68 4.40
CA THR A 167 11.96 -5.34 4.20
C THR A 167 11.40 -6.14 3.04
N VAL A 168 10.33 -6.90 3.30
CA VAL A 168 9.65 -7.68 2.26
C VAL A 168 8.70 -6.78 1.50
N PHE A 169 8.93 -6.65 0.20
CA PHE A 169 8.02 -5.98 -0.72
C PHE A 169 7.13 -7.00 -1.39
N THR A 170 5.84 -7.00 -1.05
CA THR A 170 4.83 -7.81 -1.74
C THR A 170 4.16 -6.99 -2.83
N SER A 171 4.12 -7.51 -4.05
CA SER A 171 3.31 -6.92 -5.13
C SER A 171 2.09 -7.79 -5.38
N GLU A 172 0.91 -7.17 -5.33
CA GLU A 172 -0.37 -7.80 -5.68
C GLU A 172 -0.51 -8.00 -7.20
N ALA A 173 0.44 -7.51 -8.00
CA ALA A 173 0.42 -7.66 -9.45
C ALA A 173 0.52 -9.13 -9.88
N GLY A 174 1.25 -9.96 -9.13
CA GLY A 174 1.36 -11.40 -9.39
C GLY A 174 0.00 -12.09 -9.33
N ASP A 175 -0.75 -11.87 -8.25
CA ASP A 175 -2.09 -12.45 -8.06
C ASP A 175 -3.06 -12.03 -9.19
N ILE A 176 -3.02 -10.75 -9.59
CA ILE A 176 -3.84 -10.24 -10.71
C ILE A 176 -3.46 -10.93 -12.03
N LEU A 177 -2.18 -11.23 -12.25
CA LEU A 177 -1.70 -11.90 -13.47
C LEU A 177 -2.03 -13.40 -13.47
N ASP A 178 -1.98 -14.06 -12.32
CA ASP A 178 -2.33 -15.48 -12.19
C ASP A 178 -3.82 -15.74 -12.45
N GLU A 179 -4.70 -14.86 -11.96
CA GLU A 179 -6.13 -14.92 -12.31
C GLU A 179 -6.34 -14.73 -13.82
N GLN A 180 -5.60 -13.82 -14.45
CA GLN A 180 -5.67 -13.65 -15.91
C GLN A 180 -5.22 -14.89 -16.67
N ASN A 181 -4.14 -15.55 -16.24
CA ASN A 181 -3.69 -16.81 -16.84
C ASN A 181 -4.77 -17.90 -16.73
N THR A 182 -5.47 -17.97 -15.60
CA THR A 182 -6.59 -18.91 -15.39
C THR A 182 -7.74 -18.64 -16.38
N GLN A 183 -8.12 -17.37 -16.56
CA GLN A 183 -9.17 -16.99 -17.51
C GLN A 183 -8.74 -17.21 -18.96
N ILE A 184 -7.48 -16.94 -19.32
CA ILE A 184 -6.94 -17.20 -20.66
C ILE A 184 -6.96 -18.69 -20.97
N THR A 185 -6.56 -19.53 -20.01
CA THR A 185 -6.60 -21.00 -20.16
C THR A 185 -8.04 -21.46 -20.40
N SER A 186 -8.99 -20.99 -19.58
CA SER A 186 -10.42 -21.31 -19.74
C SER A 186 -10.98 -20.88 -21.11
N LEU A 187 -10.53 -19.73 -21.64
CA LEU A 187 -10.92 -19.26 -22.97
C LEU A 187 -10.27 -20.08 -24.09
N SER A 188 -9.02 -20.51 -23.91
CA SER A 188 -8.28 -21.36 -24.85
C SER A 188 -8.96 -22.72 -25.01
N ASP A 189 -9.36 -23.33 -23.89
CA ASP A 189 -10.06 -24.63 -23.86
C ASP A 189 -11.41 -24.60 -24.60
N LEU A 190 -12.04 -23.43 -24.69
CA LEU A 190 -13.27 -23.20 -25.44
C LEU A 190 -13.02 -22.70 -26.87
N GLY A 191 -11.81 -22.26 -27.18
CA GLY A 191 -11.42 -21.66 -28.46
C GLY A 191 -11.43 -22.63 -29.64
N SER A 192 -11.37 -23.94 -29.37
CA SER A 192 -11.55 -25.00 -30.38
C SER A 192 -13.03 -25.28 -30.69
N GLY A 193 -13.96 -24.79 -29.87
CA GLY A 193 -15.40 -25.01 -30.04
C GLY A 193 -16.08 -23.95 -30.91
N SER A 194 -17.14 -24.35 -31.62
CA SER A 194 -17.97 -23.42 -32.40
C SER A 194 -18.70 -22.41 -31.49
N TYR A 195 -18.78 -21.15 -31.93
CA TYR A 195 -19.63 -20.11 -31.30
C TYR A 195 -21.13 -20.45 -31.36
N THR A 196 -21.54 -21.41 -32.17
CA THR A 196 -22.91 -21.94 -32.18
C THR A 196 -23.18 -22.91 -31.03
N SER A 197 -22.13 -23.45 -30.38
CA SER A 197 -22.28 -24.47 -29.34
C SER A 197 -22.92 -23.89 -28.06
N LYS A 198 -23.81 -24.68 -27.45
CA LYS A 198 -24.45 -24.32 -26.18
C LYS A 198 -23.43 -24.05 -25.07
N LYS A 199 -22.38 -24.88 -24.98
CA LYS A 199 -21.30 -24.75 -23.99
C LYS A 199 -20.59 -23.39 -24.10
N ALA A 200 -20.21 -22.96 -25.31
CA ALA A 200 -19.54 -21.68 -25.52
C ALA A 200 -20.47 -20.50 -25.19
N LYS A 201 -21.72 -20.53 -25.67
CA LYS A 201 -22.72 -19.50 -25.39
C LYS A 201 -22.96 -19.33 -23.88
N ASP A 202 -23.14 -20.43 -23.15
CA ASP A 202 -23.39 -20.42 -21.71
C ASP A 202 -22.17 -19.89 -20.94
N PHE A 203 -20.95 -20.23 -21.36
CA PHE A 203 -19.73 -19.73 -20.73
C PHE A 203 -19.54 -18.22 -20.97
N TYR A 204 -19.65 -17.76 -22.23
CA TYR A 204 -19.39 -16.35 -22.56
C TYR A 204 -20.39 -15.39 -21.90
N LYS A 205 -21.63 -15.84 -21.65
CA LYS A 205 -22.66 -15.05 -20.94
C LYS A 205 -22.32 -14.74 -19.47
N LYS A 206 -21.44 -15.51 -18.83
CA LYS A 206 -21.08 -15.26 -17.42
C LYS A 206 -20.38 -13.92 -17.29
N THR A 207 -20.73 -13.17 -16.24
CA THR A 207 -20.22 -11.82 -15.97
C THR A 207 -19.32 -11.74 -14.74
N ALA A 208 -19.09 -12.86 -14.03
CA ALA A 208 -18.35 -12.88 -12.77
C ALA A 208 -16.96 -12.24 -12.89
N PHE A 209 -16.16 -12.68 -13.87
CA PHE A 209 -14.83 -12.12 -14.12
C PHE A 209 -14.85 -10.62 -14.43
N LYS A 210 -15.80 -10.17 -15.25
CA LYS A 210 -16.00 -8.74 -15.54
C LYS A 210 -16.29 -7.93 -14.28
N THR A 211 -17.09 -8.47 -13.37
CA THR A 211 -17.41 -7.82 -12.09
C THR A 211 -16.18 -7.78 -11.20
N GLU A 212 -15.44 -8.87 -11.08
CA GLU A 212 -14.20 -8.94 -10.33
C GLU A 212 -13.17 -7.91 -10.79
N VAL A 213 -12.92 -7.83 -12.10
CA VAL A 213 -12.01 -6.83 -12.71
C VAL A 213 -12.41 -5.39 -12.38
N LYS A 214 -13.72 -5.10 -12.27
CA LYS A 214 -14.20 -3.77 -11.86
C LYS A 214 -13.85 -3.49 -10.40
N GLU A 215 -14.02 -4.47 -9.52
CA GLU A 215 -13.64 -4.34 -8.10
C GLU A 215 -12.12 -4.15 -7.96
N THR A 216 -11.31 -4.95 -8.64
CA THR A 216 -9.84 -4.79 -8.67
C THR A 216 -9.46 -3.36 -9.07
N LYS A 217 -10.07 -2.83 -10.13
CA LYS A 217 -9.81 -1.46 -10.58
C LYS A 217 -10.11 -0.41 -9.51
N LEU A 218 -11.21 -0.58 -8.76
CA LEU A 218 -11.55 0.35 -7.69
C LEU A 218 -10.50 0.32 -6.59
N VAL A 219 -10.08 -0.88 -6.16
CA VAL A 219 -9.09 -1.06 -5.09
C VAL A 219 -7.74 -0.45 -5.48
N VAL A 220 -7.22 -0.77 -6.67
CA VAL A 220 -5.97 -0.19 -7.19
C VAL A 220 -6.05 1.34 -7.29
N SER A 221 -7.25 1.86 -7.58
CA SER A 221 -7.50 3.30 -7.69
C SER A 221 -7.81 3.99 -6.36
N GLY A 222 -7.69 3.32 -5.20
CA GLY A 222 -7.75 3.86 -3.82
C GLY A 222 -8.81 4.94 -3.55
N LYS A 223 -8.56 6.17 -4.02
CA LYS A 223 -9.53 7.27 -4.12
C LYS A 223 -10.88 6.84 -4.74
N ALA A 224 -10.87 6.13 -5.87
CA ALA A 224 -12.12 5.73 -6.52
C ALA A 224 -12.94 4.76 -5.66
N ARG A 225 -12.26 3.85 -4.94
CA ARG A 225 -12.93 2.99 -3.95
C ARG A 225 -13.55 3.79 -2.83
N ARG A 226 -12.82 4.77 -2.27
CA ARG A 226 -13.35 5.67 -1.23
C ARG A 226 -14.57 6.45 -1.71
N ASP A 227 -14.53 7.01 -2.92
CA ASP A 227 -15.65 7.76 -3.49
C ASP A 227 -16.88 6.88 -3.72
N GLN A 228 -16.68 5.63 -4.16
CA GLN A 228 -17.77 4.64 -4.30
C GLN A 228 -18.38 4.26 -2.95
N LEU A 229 -17.55 3.94 -1.94
CA LEU A 229 -18.00 3.62 -0.59
C LEU A 229 -18.80 4.77 0.04
N LYS A 230 -18.37 6.02 -0.17
CA LYS A 230 -19.14 7.21 0.23
C LYS A 230 -20.51 7.26 -0.43
N SER A 231 -20.58 6.97 -1.73
CA SER A 231 -21.85 6.96 -2.48
C SER A 231 -22.80 5.87 -1.99
N ASP A 232 -22.29 4.65 -1.76
CA ASP A 232 -23.13 3.53 -1.34
C ASP A 232 -23.62 3.69 0.09
N LEU A 233 -22.76 4.19 0.99
CA LEU A 233 -23.16 4.58 2.33
C LEU A 233 -24.26 5.65 2.32
N ALA A 234 -24.15 6.66 1.45
CA ALA A 234 -25.17 7.70 1.32
C ALA A 234 -26.53 7.12 0.90
N LYS A 235 -26.56 6.11 0.02
CA LYS A 235 -27.81 5.43 -0.38
C LYS A 235 -28.40 4.57 0.74
N GLU A 236 -27.56 3.82 1.45
CA GLU A 236 -28.00 3.03 2.62
C GLU A 236 -28.53 3.95 3.73
N LEU A 237 -27.91 5.10 3.96
CA LEU A 237 -28.36 6.08 4.93
C LEU A 237 -29.66 6.80 4.51
N GLN A 238 -29.89 7.00 3.22
CA GLN A 238 -31.17 7.54 2.71
C GLN A 238 -32.35 6.58 2.92
N THR A 239 -32.10 5.29 2.84
CA THR A 239 -33.12 4.23 3.01
C THR A 239 -33.21 3.73 4.46
N SER A 240 -32.28 4.14 5.32
CA SER A 240 -32.24 3.86 6.76
C SER A 240 -33.31 4.63 7.54
N LYS A 241 -33.82 4.01 8.60
CA LYS A 241 -34.81 4.59 9.55
C LYS A 241 -34.31 5.86 10.28
N TYR A 242 -33.05 6.23 10.08
CA TYR A 242 -32.37 7.39 10.70
C TYR A 242 -32.09 8.54 9.71
N SER A 243 -32.61 8.47 8.47
CA SER A 243 -32.33 9.41 7.37
C SER A 243 -32.69 10.89 7.63
N GLY A 244 -33.46 11.19 8.69
CA GLY A 244 -33.88 12.54 9.06
C GLY A 244 -32.98 13.31 10.03
N TYR A 245 -31.85 12.75 10.49
CA TYR A 245 -31.08 13.30 11.62
C TYR A 245 -29.69 13.85 11.31
N MET A 246 -29.31 14.09 10.05
CA MET A 246 -27.99 14.64 9.73
C MET A 246 -28.03 15.86 8.79
N ASN A 247 -27.39 16.94 9.24
CA ASN A 247 -27.07 18.11 8.45
C ASN A 247 -25.92 17.76 7.48
N LEU A 248 -26.10 18.07 6.19
CA LEU A 248 -25.26 17.60 5.08
C LEU A 248 -23.90 18.32 4.95
N SER A 249 -23.53 19.18 5.90
CA SER A 249 -22.30 19.99 5.85
C SER A 249 -21.08 19.36 6.55
N GLY A 250 -21.13 18.08 6.98
CA GLY A 250 -20.05 17.44 7.76
C GLY A 250 -19.67 16.02 7.33
N ALA A 251 -19.83 15.64 6.07
CA ALA A 251 -19.61 14.26 5.62
C ALA A 251 -18.12 13.94 5.30
N MET A 252 -17.30 13.71 6.32
CA MET A 252 -16.05 12.95 6.19
C MET A 252 -15.87 12.01 7.37
N ALA A 253 -16.28 10.75 7.20
CA ALA A 253 -15.63 9.55 7.73
C ALA A 253 -16.62 8.38 7.65
N LEU A 254 -16.42 7.47 6.69
CA LEU A 254 -16.60 6.04 6.95
C LEU A 254 -15.97 5.21 5.82
N ALA A 255 -15.37 4.09 6.24
CA ALA A 255 -14.92 2.93 5.46
C ALA A 255 -13.51 2.98 4.86
N THR A 256 -12.55 2.44 5.62
CA THR A 256 -11.32 1.84 5.09
C THR A 256 -11.08 0.46 5.73
N ALA A 257 -10.29 -0.36 5.02
CA ALA A 257 -9.69 -1.64 5.41
C ALA A 257 -10.45 -2.95 5.10
N MET A 258 -10.17 -3.54 3.93
CA MET A 258 -9.89 -4.98 3.85
C MET A 258 -8.60 -5.18 3.02
N PRO A 259 -7.61 -5.97 3.49
CA PRO A 259 -6.43 -6.34 2.69
C PRO A 259 -6.80 -7.38 1.62
N ILE A 260 -6.20 -7.27 0.44
CA ILE A 260 -6.44 -8.18 -0.72
C ILE A 260 -6.11 -9.65 -0.40
N ALA A 261 -5.23 -9.97 0.56
CA ALA A 261 -4.71 -11.32 0.74
C ALA A 261 -5.30 -12.19 1.88
N LEU A 262 -6.30 -11.72 2.67
CA LEU A 262 -6.90 -12.56 3.74
C LEU A 262 -8.28 -13.16 3.40
N THR A 263 -8.90 -12.77 2.28
CA THR A 263 -10.32 -13.06 2.02
C THR A 263 -10.61 -14.38 1.30
N TRP A 264 -9.63 -15.03 0.67
CA TRP A 264 -9.94 -16.24 -0.11
C TRP A 264 -10.13 -17.49 0.78
N LYS A 265 -9.29 -17.70 1.80
CA LYS A 265 -9.46 -18.81 2.77
C LYS A 265 -10.37 -18.47 3.97
N LYS A 266 -10.36 -17.22 4.46
CA LYS A 266 -11.29 -16.81 5.54
C LYS A 266 -12.69 -16.49 5.03
N GLY A 267 -12.87 -15.98 3.82
CA GLY A 267 -14.21 -15.71 3.25
C GLY A 267 -15.05 -16.98 3.13
N ALA A 268 -14.47 -18.10 2.71
CA ALA A 268 -15.16 -19.39 2.69
C ALA A 268 -15.51 -19.88 4.11
N LYS A 269 -14.63 -19.67 5.10
CA LYS A 269 -14.87 -20.04 6.50
C LYS A 269 -15.94 -19.15 7.15
N ILE A 270 -15.88 -17.84 6.92
CA ILE A 270 -16.83 -16.83 7.40
C ILE A 270 -18.21 -17.06 6.79
N ASN A 271 -18.28 -17.27 5.47
CA ASN A 271 -19.56 -17.51 4.78
C ASN A 271 -20.20 -18.83 5.24
N LYS A 272 -19.40 -19.88 5.49
CA LYS A 272 -19.88 -21.14 6.05
C LYS A 272 -20.33 -21.02 7.51
N THR A 273 -19.66 -20.20 8.32
CA THR A 273 -20.02 -19.96 9.73
C THR A 273 -21.27 -19.09 9.86
N LEU A 274 -21.44 -18.07 9.00
CA LEU A 274 -22.60 -17.18 8.99
C LEU A 274 -23.84 -17.82 8.35
N SER A 275 -23.67 -18.81 7.47
CA SER A 275 -24.78 -19.53 6.80
C SER A 275 -25.29 -20.75 7.58
N LYS A 276 -24.89 -20.93 8.85
CA LYS A 276 -25.38 -22.05 9.66
C LYS A 276 -26.90 -21.93 9.91
N PRO A 277 -27.68 -23.01 9.72
CA PRO A 277 -29.09 -23.02 10.08
C PRO A 277 -29.26 -22.75 11.59
N GLY A 278 -29.93 -21.65 11.94
CA GLY A 278 -30.07 -21.19 13.33
C GLY A 278 -29.15 -20.02 13.74
N GLY A 279 -28.26 -19.56 12.85
CA GLY A 279 -27.33 -18.45 13.09
C GLY A 279 -26.03 -18.85 13.82
N PRO A 280 -24.99 -17.99 13.82
CA PRO A 280 -23.71 -18.27 14.45
C PRO A 280 -23.77 -18.12 15.99
N SER A 281 -23.18 -19.07 16.72
CA SER A 281 -23.02 -18.97 18.19
C SER A 281 -21.88 -18.03 18.59
N GLU A 282 -21.79 -17.64 19.86
CA GLU A 282 -20.73 -16.75 20.36
C GLU A 282 -19.33 -17.36 20.17
N LYS A 283 -19.17 -18.68 20.38
CA LYS A 283 -17.95 -19.42 20.04
C LYS A 283 -17.64 -19.44 18.54
N ASP A 284 -18.67 -19.39 17.68
CA ASP A 284 -18.49 -19.30 16.24
C ASP A 284 -17.96 -17.92 15.82
N LEU A 285 -18.40 -16.86 16.49
CA LEU A 285 -17.95 -15.48 16.29
C LEU A 285 -16.52 -15.27 16.81
N GLU A 286 -16.17 -15.84 17.97
CA GLU A 286 -14.79 -15.86 18.46
C GLU A 286 -13.85 -16.61 17.51
N SER A 287 -14.32 -17.71 16.90
CA SER A 287 -13.52 -18.51 15.94
C SER A 287 -13.18 -17.78 14.63
N ILE A 288 -13.90 -16.70 14.32
CA ILE A 288 -13.63 -15.78 13.20
C ILE A 288 -13.01 -14.45 13.66
N GLY A 289 -12.69 -14.31 14.96
CA GLY A 289 -11.96 -13.18 15.54
C GLY A 289 -12.82 -11.99 15.96
N VAL A 290 -14.12 -12.18 16.19
CA VAL A 290 -15.02 -11.13 16.70
C VAL A 290 -15.12 -11.29 18.22
N GLY A 291 -14.65 -10.30 18.98
CA GLY A 291 -14.81 -10.23 20.43
C GLY A 291 -15.33 -8.86 20.86
N THR A 292 -16.35 -8.83 21.71
CA THR A 292 -16.96 -7.61 22.25
C THR A 292 -16.29 -7.16 23.55
N LYS A 293 -15.77 -5.93 23.59
CA LYS A 293 -15.58 -5.18 24.83
C LYS A 293 -16.08 -3.75 24.63
N GLU A 294 -16.86 -3.29 25.62
CA GLU A 294 -17.53 -2.00 25.68
C GLU A 294 -16.52 -0.85 25.74
N SER A 295 -16.19 -0.31 24.56
CA SER A 295 -15.69 1.04 24.25
C SER A 295 -15.40 1.02 22.75
N LYS A 296 -16.18 1.71 21.92
CA LYS A 296 -16.09 1.60 20.46
C LYS A 296 -14.91 2.42 19.90
N GLU A 297 -13.70 1.93 20.08
CA GLU A 297 -12.55 2.35 19.26
C GLU A 297 -12.63 1.66 17.89
N ILE A 298 -12.52 2.42 16.80
CA ILE A 298 -12.37 1.88 15.44
C ILE A 298 -10.97 2.24 14.94
N LEU A 299 -10.11 1.23 14.84
CA LEU A 299 -8.80 1.34 14.20
C LEU A 299 -8.97 1.05 12.70
N LEU A 300 -8.73 2.06 11.87
CA LEU A 300 -8.81 1.95 10.41
C LEU A 300 -7.42 1.75 9.81
N TYR A 301 -7.17 0.57 9.23
CA TYR A 301 -5.92 0.24 8.53
C TYR A 301 -5.90 0.80 7.10
N ASP A 302 -4.87 1.57 6.74
CA ASP A 302 -4.54 1.91 5.36
C ASP A 302 -3.20 1.24 5.00
N ASN A 303 -3.24 0.29 4.06
CA ASN A 303 -2.08 -0.51 3.66
C ASN A 303 -1.12 0.23 2.71
N LEU A 304 -1.30 1.54 2.47
CA LEU A 304 -0.33 2.33 1.70
C LEU A 304 0.25 3.57 2.41
N TYR A 305 -0.36 4.12 3.48
CA TYR A 305 0.03 5.48 3.96
C TYR A 305 0.08 5.73 5.48
N GLY A 306 0.06 4.70 6.33
CA GLY A 306 0.16 4.88 7.80
C GLY A 306 -1.19 5.07 8.52
N TYR A 307 -1.16 5.17 9.84
CA TYR A 307 -2.35 5.10 10.71
C TYR A 307 -3.11 6.43 10.80
N ALA A 308 -4.45 6.36 10.86
CA ALA A 308 -5.29 7.47 11.32
C ALA A 308 -6.12 7.00 12.53
N LYS A 309 -5.88 7.62 13.69
CA LYS A 309 -6.58 7.33 14.95
C LYS A 309 -7.79 8.27 15.06
N TYR A 310 -9.00 7.71 15.18
CA TYR A 310 -10.21 8.49 15.40
C TYR A 310 -10.90 8.04 16.68
N THR A 311 -11.18 8.99 17.57
CA THR A 311 -11.91 8.79 18.83
C THR A 311 -13.32 9.35 18.65
N PHE A 312 -14.36 8.59 18.99
CA PHE A 312 -15.74 9.06 18.95
C PHE A 312 -16.22 9.37 20.38
N GLU A 313 -16.66 10.61 20.63
CA GLU A 313 -17.35 10.97 21.87
C GLU A 313 -18.85 11.08 21.63
N THR A 314 -19.65 10.35 22.40
CA THR A 314 -21.10 10.50 22.43
C THR A 314 -21.47 11.49 23.53
N SER A 315 -22.10 12.62 23.19
CA SER A 315 -22.77 13.47 24.18
C SER A 315 -24.29 13.28 24.07
N VAL A 316 -24.90 12.93 25.20
CA VAL A 316 -26.36 12.81 25.32
C VAL A 316 -26.89 14.17 25.79
N SER A 317 -27.60 14.88 24.91
CA SER A 317 -28.37 16.07 25.31
C SER A 317 -29.73 15.63 25.86
N ASN A 318 -30.15 16.24 26.98
CA ASN A 318 -31.33 15.95 27.81
C ASN A 318 -32.72 16.09 27.11
N LYS A 319 -32.78 16.04 25.78
CA LYS A 319 -34.03 15.99 24.99
C LYS A 319 -34.05 14.89 23.93
N GLY A 320 -33.32 13.78 24.16
CA GLY A 320 -33.45 12.57 23.34
C GLY A 320 -32.99 12.71 21.88
N LYS A 321 -32.12 13.69 21.59
CA LYS A 321 -31.47 13.82 20.29
C LYS A 321 -29.99 13.48 20.46
N VAL A 322 -29.55 12.40 19.82
CA VAL A 322 -28.14 12.03 19.70
C VAL A 322 -27.55 12.89 18.59
N ALA A 323 -26.60 13.75 18.93
CA ALA A 323 -25.79 14.48 17.96
C ALA A 323 -24.41 13.83 17.91
N PHE A 324 -23.90 13.60 16.70
CA PHE A 324 -22.52 13.17 16.47
C PHE A 324 -21.70 14.44 16.20
N THR A 325 -20.65 14.64 16.99
CA THR A 325 -19.66 15.72 16.81
C THR A 325 -18.28 15.10 16.60
N PHE A 326 -17.49 15.71 15.71
CA PHE A 326 -16.12 15.33 15.37
C PHE A 326 -15.11 16.10 16.20
#